data_AF-A0A832BSL6-F1
#
_entry.id   AF-A0A832BSL6-F1
#
_cell.length_a   1.000
_cell.length_b   1.000
_cell.length_c   1.000
_cell.angle_alpha   90.00
_cell.angle_beta   90.00
_cell.angle_gamma   90.00
#
_symmetry.space_group_name_H-M   'P 1'
#
loop_
_entity.id
_entity.type
_entity.pdbx_description
1 polymer ?
#
loop_
_entity_poly.entity_id
_entity_poly.type
_entity_poly.pdbx_seq_one_letter_code
_entity_poly.pdbx_strand_id
1 'polypeptide(L)'
;MEKEKEITEVSKTKEPRRGWKRWISYRWIVRNVPFFLFLSLLAVIYIYNGHHADKTVRNINKVSKQLKELQYEYKTLKSDVMFRSKQSELAKAVAPFGLKELTTPPVVLGDTTKKN
;
A
#
# COMPACT_ATOMS: atom_id res chain seq x y z
N MET A 1 48.70 -59.87 0.12
CA MET A 1 48.58 -58.92 1.25
C MET A 1 47.52 -57.86 0.98
N GLU A 2 46.44 -58.21 0.27
CA GLU A 2 45.40 -57.25 -0.17
C GLU A 2 44.06 -57.47 0.56
N LYS A 3 43.98 -58.50 1.40
CA LYS A 3 42.77 -58.89 2.16
C LYS A 3 42.67 -58.30 3.57
N GLU A 4 43.64 -57.51 4.02
CA GLU A 4 43.57 -56.83 5.33
C GLU A 4 42.94 -55.43 5.25
N LYS A 5 42.66 -54.91 4.05
CA LYS A 5 42.12 -53.55 3.89
C LYS A 5 40.59 -53.46 3.96
N GLU A 6 39.87 -54.59 3.92
CA GLU A 6 38.39 -54.60 3.89
C GLU A 6 37.70 -54.72 5.27
N ILE A 7 38.43 -54.97 6.36
CA ILE A 7 37.82 -55.12 7.69
C ILE A 7 37.61 -53.76 8.38
N THR A 8 38.06 -52.67 7.76
CA THR A 8 37.96 -51.30 8.31
C THR A 8 36.68 -50.54 7.93
N GLU A 9 35.61 -51.22 7.52
CA GLU A 9 34.34 -50.56 7.13
C GLU A 9 33.15 -50.85 8.05
N VAL A 10 33.36 -51.39 9.25
CA VAL A 10 32.25 -51.55 10.20
C VAL A 10 32.27 -50.46 11.27
N SER A 11 31.19 -49.68 11.27
CA SER A 11 30.75 -48.77 12.34
C SER A 11 31.36 -47.35 12.36
N LYS A 12 31.08 -46.58 11.30
CA LYS A 12 30.98 -45.12 11.41
C LYS A 12 29.69 -44.77 12.14
N THR A 13 29.70 -44.83 13.47
CA THR A 13 28.63 -44.30 14.31
C THR A 13 28.47 -42.80 14.00
N LYS A 14 27.29 -42.43 13.51
CA LYS A 14 26.91 -41.02 13.34
C LYS A 14 26.71 -40.44 14.73
N GLU A 15 27.76 -39.83 15.26
CA GLU A 15 27.71 -38.95 16.44
C GLU A 15 26.50 -38.00 16.33
N PRO A 16 25.56 -38.00 17.29
CA PRO A 16 24.40 -37.12 17.22
C PRO A 16 24.90 -35.68 17.35
N ARG A 17 24.25 -34.76 16.61
CA ARG A 17 24.49 -33.29 16.64
C ARG A 17 24.33 -32.68 18.05
N ARG A 18 25.27 -32.97 18.94
CA ARG A 18 25.30 -32.57 20.36
C ARG A 18 26.02 -31.24 20.59
N GLY A 19 26.42 -30.55 19.51
CA GLY A 19 27.11 -29.26 19.59
C GLY A 19 26.25 -28.15 20.20
N TRP A 20 24.96 -28.07 19.85
CA TRP A 20 24.08 -26.98 20.32
C TRP A 20 23.51 -27.18 21.72
N LYS A 21 23.40 -28.44 22.19
CA LYS A 21 22.83 -28.76 23.51
C LYS A 21 23.72 -28.35 24.68
N ARG A 22 25.02 -28.08 24.45
CA ARG A 22 25.97 -27.67 25.49
C ARG A 22 25.94 -26.17 25.81
N TRP A 23 25.42 -25.34 24.91
CA TRP A 23 25.42 -23.89 25.05
C TRP A 23 24.24 -23.37 25.88
N ILE A 24 23.19 -24.18 25.98
CA ILE A 24 21.97 -23.86 26.71
C ILE A 24 21.99 -24.66 28.02
N SER A 25 22.66 -24.11 29.03
CA SER A 25 22.66 -24.72 30.36
C SER A 25 21.30 -24.50 31.02
N TYR A 26 20.61 -25.59 31.41
CA TYR A 26 19.34 -25.52 32.14
C TYR A 26 19.43 -24.60 33.37
N ARG A 27 20.55 -24.67 34.10
CA ARG A 27 20.85 -23.83 35.26
C ARG A 27 20.92 -22.32 34.94
N TRP A 28 21.31 -21.95 33.72
CA TRP A 28 21.34 -20.55 33.26
C TRP A 28 19.93 -20.04 32.90
N ILE A 29 19.11 -20.89 32.26
CA ILE A 29 17.72 -20.55 31.92
C ILE A 29 16.90 -20.34 33.19
N VAL A 30 16.99 -21.28 34.15
CA VAL A 30 16.21 -21.21 35.40
C VAL A 30 16.57 -19.97 36.23
N ARG A 31 17.83 -19.54 36.19
CA ARG A 31 18.29 -18.32 36.87
C ARG A 31 17.77 -17.03 36.20
N ASN A 32 17.41 -17.08 34.92
CA ASN A 32 16.92 -15.92 34.14
C ASN A 32 15.44 -16.06 33.74
N VAL A 33 14.67 -16.90 34.45
CA VAL A 33 13.23 -17.08 34.22
C VAL A 33 12.44 -15.78 34.08
N PRO A 34 12.59 -14.75 34.95
CA PRO A 34 11.82 -13.52 34.79
C PRO A 34 12.10 -12.80 33.46
N PHE A 35 13.33 -12.85 32.96
CA PHE A 35 13.69 -12.28 31.66
C PHE A 35 13.09 -13.07 30.49
N PHE A 36 13.09 -14.40 30.57
CA PHE A 36 12.45 -15.25 29.57
C PHE A 36 10.94 -15.06 29.53
N LEU A 37 10.31 -14.85 30.68
CA LEU A 37 8.89 -14.55 30.81
C LEU A 37 8.56 -13.19 30.17
N PHE A 38 9.42 -12.19 30.38
CA PHE A 38 9.33 -10.91 29.67
C PHE A 38 9.43 -11.06 28.15
N LEU A 39 10.39 -11.83 27.63
CA LEU A 39 10.49 -12.12 26.19
C LEU A 39 9.27 -12.85 25.66
N SER A 40 8.75 -13.83 26.42
CA SER A 40 7.55 -14.58 26.03
C SER A 40 6.33 -13.67 25.94
N LEU A 41 6.16 -12.75 26.90
CA LEU A 41 5.11 -11.74 26.87
C LEU A 41 5.24 -10.85 25.63
N LEU A 42 6.46 -10.40 25.32
CA LEU A 42 6.74 -9.56 24.16
C LEU A 42 6.45 -10.30 22.84
N ALA A 43 6.75 -11.59 22.77
CA ALA A 43 6.44 -12.43 21.63
C ALA A 43 4.93 -12.57 21.42
N VAL A 44 4.14 -12.73 22.49
CA VAL A 44 2.67 -12.76 22.41
C VAL A 44 2.14 -11.41 21.89
N ILE A 45 2.62 -10.29 22.43
CA ILE A 45 2.23 -8.94 21.98
C ILE A 45 2.60 -8.74 20.49
N TYR A 46 3.76 -9.23 20.07
CA TYR A 46 4.21 -9.14 18.68
C TYR A 46 3.29 -9.93 17.73
N ILE A 47 2.99 -11.18 18.05
CA ILE A 47 2.09 -12.03 17.25
C ILE A 47 0.68 -11.40 17.20
N TYR A 48 0.20 -10.90 18.33
CA TYR A 48 -1.08 -10.20 18.42
C TYR A 48 -1.11 -9.00 17.46
N ASN A 49 -0.13 -8.10 17.56
CA ASN A 49 -0.02 -6.94 16.68
C ASN A 49 0.08 -7.32 15.19
N GLY A 50 0.80 -8.41 14.87
CA GLY A 50 0.88 -8.93 13.51
C GLY A 50 -0.49 -9.35 12.95
N HIS A 51 -1.30 -10.05 13.75
CA HIS A 51 -2.64 -10.46 13.32
C HIS A 51 -3.60 -9.29 13.11
N HIS A 52 -3.45 -8.21 13.89
CA HIS A 52 -4.22 -6.97 13.72
C HIS A 52 -3.84 -6.21 12.44
N ALA A 53 -2.57 -6.28 12.02
CA ALA A 53 -2.12 -5.66 10.79
C ALA A 53 -2.80 -6.28 9.55
N ASP A 54 -2.91 -7.60 9.46
CA ASP A 54 -3.53 -8.27 8.31
C ASP A 54 -4.99 -7.88 8.11
N LYS A 55 -5.77 -7.80 9.19
CA LYS A 55 -7.19 -7.37 9.12
C LYS A 55 -7.29 -5.91 8.67
N THR A 56 -6.41 -5.07 9.19
CA THR A 56 -6.36 -3.64 8.86
C THR A 56 -6.00 -3.42 7.41
N VAL A 57 -4.98 -4.09 6.88
CA VAL A 57 -4.57 -4.02 5.47
C VAL A 57 -5.72 -4.45 4.55
N ARG A 58 -6.45 -5.51 4.91
CA ARG A 58 -7.59 -5.98 4.11
C ARG A 58 -8.74 -4.96 4.08
N ASN A 59 -9.00 -4.28 5.20
CA ASN A 59 -9.99 -3.21 5.27
C ASN A 59 -9.57 -1.99 4.47
N ILE A 60 -8.30 -1.58 4.57
CA ILE A 60 -7.73 -0.47 3.78
C ILE A 60 -7.91 -0.75 2.28
N ASN A 61 -7.60 -1.97 1.82
CA ASN A 61 -7.76 -2.33 0.41
C ASN A 61 -9.22 -2.26 -0.05
N LYS A 62 -10.18 -2.69 0.78
CA LYS A 62 -11.62 -2.58 0.47
C LYS A 62 -12.07 -1.13 0.34
N VAL A 63 -11.75 -0.29 1.33
CA VAL A 63 -12.11 1.13 1.34
C VAL A 63 -11.42 1.88 0.20
N SER A 64 -10.15 1.57 -0.08
CA SER A 64 -9.42 2.19 -1.21
C SER A 64 -10.05 1.85 -2.56
N LYS A 65 -10.57 0.63 -2.73
CA LYS A 65 -11.30 0.26 -3.94
C LYS A 65 -12.57 1.10 -4.12
N GLN A 66 -13.34 1.27 -3.05
CA GLN A 66 -14.55 2.10 -3.05
C GLN A 66 -14.25 3.57 -3.35
N LEU A 67 -13.20 4.13 -2.73
CA LEU A 67 -12.75 5.50 -3.03
C LEU A 67 -12.33 5.67 -4.50
N LYS A 68 -11.66 4.67 -5.06
CA LYS A 68 -11.22 4.70 -6.46
C LYS A 68 -12.41 4.65 -7.42
N GLU A 69 -13.42 3.84 -7.12
CA GLU A 69 -14.67 3.76 -7.86
C GLU A 69 -15.44 5.08 -7.81
N LEU A 70 -15.59 5.67 -6.62
CA LEU A 70 -16.25 6.97 -6.45
C LEU A 70 -15.49 8.10 -7.15
N GLN A 71 -14.15 8.10 -7.11
CA GLN A 71 -13.35 9.05 -7.88
C GLN A 71 -13.51 8.88 -9.39
N TYR A 72 -13.67 7.65 -9.86
CA TYR A 72 -13.87 7.37 -11.28
C TYR A 72 -15.23 7.90 -11.75
N GLU A 73 -16.29 7.66 -10.98
CA GLU A 73 -17.62 8.20 -11.25
C GLU A 73 -17.61 9.73 -11.28
N TYR A 74 -17.01 10.37 -10.26
CA TYR A 74 -16.87 11.83 -10.22
C TYR A 74 -16.11 12.37 -11.45
N LYS A 75 -14.98 11.75 -11.81
CA LYS A 75 -14.20 12.18 -12.98
C LYS A 75 -14.98 12.04 -14.27
N THR A 76 -15.73 10.95 -14.42
CA THR A 76 -16.56 10.69 -15.60
C THR A 76 -17.65 11.75 -15.74
N LEU A 77 -18.46 11.95 -14.69
CA LEU A 77 -19.51 12.97 -14.67
C LEU A 77 -18.97 14.38 -14.89
N LYS A 78 -17.85 14.71 -14.23
CA LYS A 78 -17.19 15.99 -14.44
C LYS A 78 -16.71 16.15 -15.87
N SER A 79 -16.16 15.09 -16.47
CA SER A 79 -15.69 15.14 -17.87
C SER A 79 -16.84 15.37 -18.85
N ASP A 80 -18.01 14.79 -18.61
CA ASP A 80 -19.20 15.00 -19.43
C ASP A 80 -19.69 16.46 -19.34
N VAL A 81 -19.74 17.01 -18.11
CA VAL A 81 -20.07 18.42 -17.92
C VAL A 81 -19.03 19.31 -18.60
N MET A 82 -17.75 18.97 -18.49
CA MET A 82 -16.66 19.75 -19.09
C MET A 82 -16.69 19.68 -20.63
N PHE A 83 -17.06 18.52 -21.20
CA PHE A 83 -17.25 18.34 -22.63
C PHE A 83 -18.41 19.21 -23.14
N ARG A 84 -19.56 19.19 -22.45
CA ARG A 84 -20.71 20.06 -22.77
C ARG A 84 -20.40 21.54 -22.56
N SER A 85 -19.52 21.85 -21.62
CA SER A 85 -19.08 23.22 -21.31
C SER A 85 -17.96 23.70 -22.24
N LYS A 86 -17.39 22.85 -23.10
CA LYS A 86 -16.37 23.29 -24.08
C LYS A 86 -17.00 24.30 -25.02
N GLN A 87 -16.35 25.44 -25.19
CA GLN A 87 -16.70 26.50 -26.13
C GLN A 87 -17.11 25.98 -27.51
N SER A 88 -16.34 25.05 -28.10
CA SER A 88 -16.65 24.47 -29.42
C SER A 88 -17.95 23.65 -29.47
N GLU A 89 -18.26 22.89 -28.42
CA GLU A 89 -19.49 22.06 -28.36
C GLU A 89 -20.68 22.89 -27.88
N LEU A 90 -20.45 23.83 -26.96
CA LEU A 90 -21.44 24.79 -26.49
C LEU A 90 -21.87 25.70 -27.65
N ALA A 91 -20.93 26.21 -28.46
CA ALA A 91 -21.21 26.98 -29.67
C ALA A 91 -22.06 26.21 -30.68
N LYS A 92 -21.79 24.91 -30.89
CA LYS A 92 -22.64 24.04 -31.74
C LYS A 92 -24.03 23.84 -31.15
N ALA A 93 -24.14 23.63 -29.83
CA ALA A 93 -25.42 23.43 -29.14
C ALA A 93 -26.29 24.70 -29.13
N VAL A 94 -25.68 25.89 -29.11
CA VAL A 94 -26.41 27.17 -29.13
C VAL A 94 -26.61 27.77 -30.54
N ALA A 95 -25.94 27.22 -31.56
CA ALA A 95 -26.13 27.59 -32.97
C ALA A 95 -27.59 27.54 -33.46
N PRO A 96 -28.43 26.51 -33.14
CA PRO A 96 -29.84 26.52 -33.53
C PRO A 96 -30.66 27.61 -32.85
N PHE A 97 -30.17 28.20 -31.75
CA PHE A 97 -30.79 29.34 -31.08
C PHE A 97 -30.30 30.70 -31.63
N GLY A 98 -29.49 30.70 -32.70
CA GLY A 98 -29.00 31.92 -33.35
C GLY A 98 -27.87 32.64 -32.60
N LEU A 99 -27.31 32.02 -31.55
CA LEU A 99 -26.24 32.58 -30.75
C LEU A 99 -24.87 32.29 -31.40
N LYS A 100 -24.04 33.33 -31.55
CA LYS A 100 -22.68 33.25 -32.11
C LYS A 100 -21.64 33.61 -31.06
N GLU A 101 -20.50 32.92 -31.09
CA GLU A 101 -19.35 33.30 -30.27
C GLU A 101 -18.88 34.73 -30.60
N LEU A 102 -18.64 35.50 -29.54
CA LEU A 102 -18.03 36.82 -29.63
C LEU A 102 -16.52 36.64 -29.86
N THR A 103 -16.08 36.68 -31.11
CA THR A 103 -14.66 36.61 -31.49
C THR A 103 -13.92 37.94 -31.29
N THR A 104 -14.66 39.03 -31.09
CA THR A 104 -14.10 40.35 -30.84
C THR A 104 -14.30 40.74 -29.38
N PRO A 105 -13.26 41.26 -28.71
CA PRO A 105 -13.39 41.72 -27.33
C PRO A 105 -14.37 42.91 -27.26
N PRO A 106 -15.19 43.00 -26.19
CA PRO A 106 -16.17 44.07 -26.06
C PRO A 106 -15.47 45.43 -25.94
N VAL A 107 -15.99 46.42 -26.68
CA VAL A 107 -15.50 47.80 -26.60
C VAL A 107 -15.98 48.39 -25.28
N VAL A 108 -15.05 48.67 -24.38
CA VAL A 108 -15.33 49.40 -23.15
C VAL A 108 -15.56 50.87 -23.53
N LEU A 109 -16.79 51.35 -23.36
CA LEU A 109 -17.11 52.76 -23.56
C LEU A 109 -16.51 53.57 -22.41
N GLY A 110 -15.47 54.34 -22.70
CA GLY A 110 -14.96 55.35 -21.77
C GLY A 110 -15.91 56.54 -21.72
N ASP A 111 -16.42 56.85 -20.53
CA ASP A 111 -17.29 58.01 -20.31
C ASP A 111 -16.52 59.29 -20.70
N THR A 112 -16.98 59.99 -21.74
CA THR A 112 -16.32 61.22 -22.26
C THR A 112 -16.71 62.48 -21.49
N THR A 113 -17.37 62.34 -20.34
CA THR A 113 -17.86 63.44 -19.49
C THR A 113 -16.77 64.09 -18.62
N LYS A 114 -15.59 64.35 -19.19
CA LYS A 114 -14.63 65.31 -18.61
C LYS A 114 -13.83 66.07 -19.67
N LYS A 115 -14.50 67.00 -20.34
CA LYS A 115 -13.85 68.18 -20.92
C LYS A 115 -14.82 69.37 -20.83
N ASN A 116 -14.66 70.14 -19.76
CA ASN A 116 -14.81 71.58 -19.67
C ASN A 116 -14.06 72.05 -18.43
#